data_AF-A0A9J5ZL96-F1
#
_entry.id   AF-A0A9J5ZL96-F1
#
_cell.length_a   1.000
_cell.length_b   1.000
_cell.length_c   1.000
_cell.angle_alpha   90.00
_cell.angle_beta   90.00
_cell.angle_gamma   90.00
#
_symmetry.space_group_name_H-M   'P 1'
#
loop_
_entity.id
_entity.type
_entity.pdbx_description
1 polymer ?
#
loop_
_entity_poly.entity_id
_entity_poly.type
_entity_poly.pdbx_seq_one_letter_code
_entity_poly.pdbx_strand_id
1 'polypeptide(L)'
;MAWWNDMDEFKRTEIFKHLGFLTDIMRFSPDRDLIEALNPDFKLTPTLEELDGFTGLGKDLRSKTLLAPKSVSGNKFLEQMHIIHRHKECFDNGLVSLKFLYLRYEKKKGFSDYGKQLKNGQHLPTWEKHRQEAFMVDFLGTMVFPRRGKKISIRLSGIVVVMMK
;
A
#
# COMPACT_ATOMS: atom_id res chain seq x y z
N MET A 1 6.97 6.99 9.70
CA MET A 1 5.72 6.20 9.81
C MET A 1 5.95 5.06 10.81
N ALA A 2 5.12 4.90 11.84
CA ALA A 2 5.35 3.93 12.93
C ALA A 2 5.34 2.47 12.45
N TRP A 3 4.49 2.13 11.48
CA TRP A 3 4.42 0.79 10.88
C TRP A 3 5.76 0.34 10.27
N TRP A 4 6.40 1.20 9.46
CA TRP A 4 7.69 0.90 8.82
C TRP A 4 8.81 0.62 9.84
N ASN A 5 8.83 1.38 10.93
CA ASN A 5 9.84 1.23 11.98
C ASN A 5 9.61 -0.02 12.84
N ASP A 6 8.38 -0.53 12.88
CA ASP A 6 7.99 -1.77 13.57
C ASP A 6 8.16 -3.02 12.67
N MET A 7 8.67 -2.87 11.44
CA MET A 7 9.08 -4.00 10.60
C MET A 7 10.57 -4.27 10.75
N ASP A 8 10.91 -5.56 10.87
CA ASP A 8 12.32 -5.97 10.83
C ASP A 8 12.96 -5.63 9.47
N GLU A 9 14.29 -5.63 9.44
CA GLU A 9 15.08 -5.25 8.28
C GLU A 9 14.87 -6.19 7.08
N PHE A 10 14.70 -7.50 7.32
CA PHE A 10 14.44 -8.46 6.27
C PHE A 10 13.11 -8.15 5.57
N LYS A 11 12.06 -7.83 6.34
CA LYS A 11 10.75 -7.48 5.79
C LYS A 11 10.77 -6.18 5.00
N ARG A 12 11.53 -5.19 5.46
CA ARG A 12 11.75 -3.93 4.73
C ARG A 12 12.52 -4.15 3.43
N THR A 13 13.49 -5.06 3.44
CA THR A 13 14.24 -5.46 2.24
C THR A 13 13.34 -6.11 1.20
N GLU A 14 12.42 -6.97 1.62
CA GLU A 14 11.42 -7.54 0.70
C GLU A 14 10.52 -6.45 0.08
N ILE A 15 10.08 -5.46 0.88
CA ILE A 15 9.31 -4.33 0.34
C ILE A 15 10.15 -3.51 -0.64
N PHE A 16 11.44 -3.28 -0.35
CA PHE A 16 12.38 -2.59 -1.23
C PHE A 16 12.52 -3.31 -2.59
N LYS A 17 12.51 -4.65 -2.62
CA LYS A 17 12.56 -5.40 -3.90
C LYS A 17 11.41 -5.04 -4.84
N HIS A 18 10.23 -4.73 -4.30
CA HIS A 18 9.03 -4.44 -5.09
C HIS A 18 8.84 -2.94 -5.36
N LEU A 19 9.14 -2.09 -4.39
CA LEU A 19 8.92 -0.63 -4.48
C LEU A 19 10.18 0.16 -4.84
N GLY A 20 11.35 -0.46 -4.80
CA GLY A 20 12.64 0.17 -5.09
C GLY A 20 12.86 1.46 -4.30
N PHE A 21 13.39 2.47 -4.98
CA PHE A 21 13.70 3.78 -4.41
C PHE A 21 12.47 4.58 -3.94
N LEU A 22 11.22 4.18 -4.27
CA LEU A 22 10.06 4.83 -3.66
C LEU A 22 10.08 4.69 -2.14
N THR A 23 10.64 3.61 -1.60
CA THR A 23 10.77 3.41 -0.16
C THR A 23 11.69 4.43 0.51
N ASP A 24 12.57 5.11 -0.22
CA ASP A 24 13.44 6.14 0.34
C ASP A 24 12.66 7.37 0.81
N ILE A 25 11.43 7.57 0.32
CA ILE A 25 10.49 8.57 0.87
C ILE A 25 10.34 8.39 2.39
N MET A 26 10.44 7.16 2.89
CA MET A 26 10.32 6.84 4.32
C MET A 26 11.50 7.33 5.16
N ARG A 27 12.63 7.66 4.53
CA ARG A 27 13.82 8.25 5.19
C ARG A 27 13.61 9.72 5.52
N PHE A 28 12.81 10.39 4.71
CA PHE A 28 12.37 11.75 4.99
C PHE A 28 11.16 11.65 5.92
N SER A 29 11.06 12.51 6.95
CA SER A 29 9.84 12.59 7.75
C SER A 29 8.80 13.34 6.92
N PRO A 30 7.94 12.65 6.16
CA PRO A 30 7.12 13.32 5.16
C PRO A 30 6.00 14.02 5.93
N ASP A 31 5.87 15.32 5.75
CA ASP A 31 4.71 16.04 6.27
C ASP A 31 3.49 15.61 5.44
N ARG A 32 2.65 14.77 6.04
CA ARG A 32 1.46 14.24 5.39
C ARG A 32 0.46 15.35 5.06
N ASP A 33 0.36 16.36 5.92
CA ASP A 33 -0.55 17.47 5.69
C ASP A 33 -0.04 18.32 4.53
N LEU A 34 1.28 18.47 4.40
CA LEU A 34 1.91 19.08 3.21
C LEU A 34 1.66 18.24 1.94
N ILE A 35 1.81 16.92 1.98
CA ILE A 35 1.58 16.03 0.82
C ILE A 35 0.11 16.05 0.39
N GLU A 36 -0.82 16.03 1.34
CA GLU A 36 -2.26 16.15 1.07
C GLU A 36 -2.63 17.57 0.57
N ALA A 37 -1.97 18.62 1.08
CA ALA A 37 -2.19 20.01 0.67
C ALA A 37 -1.59 20.35 -0.71
N LEU A 38 -0.51 19.70 -1.11
CA LEU A 38 0.04 19.79 -2.47
C LEU A 38 -0.90 19.18 -3.53
N ASN A 39 -1.94 18.47 -3.10
CA ASN A 39 -2.87 17.78 -3.97
C ASN A 39 -4.27 18.45 -4.01
N PRO A 40 -4.43 19.53 -4.79
CA PRO A 40 -5.64 19.65 -5.59
C PRO A 40 -5.41 19.89 -7.10
N ASP A 41 -4.32 20.55 -7.52
CA ASP A 41 -4.17 21.03 -8.91
C ASP A 41 -2.72 21.12 -9.43
N PHE A 42 -1.72 20.64 -8.67
CA PHE A 42 -0.35 20.57 -9.20
C PHE A 42 -0.25 19.44 -10.24
N LYS A 43 -0.51 19.77 -11.51
CA LYS A 43 -0.08 18.99 -12.68
C LYS A 43 1.45 19.04 -12.82
N LEU A 44 2.17 18.57 -11.81
CA LEU A 44 3.49 17.99 -12.04
C LEU A 44 3.24 16.53 -12.33
N THR A 45 2.73 16.25 -13.54
CA THR A 45 2.78 14.89 -14.09
C THR A 45 4.12 14.80 -14.79
N PRO A 46 5.18 14.30 -14.13
CA PRO A 46 6.45 14.14 -14.80
C PRO A 46 6.24 13.26 -16.03
N THR A 47 6.88 13.66 -17.12
CA THR A 47 6.92 12.90 -18.36
C THR A 47 7.57 11.53 -18.10
N LEU A 48 7.32 10.57 -19.00
CA LEU A 48 7.97 9.26 -18.90
C LEU A 48 9.50 9.41 -18.96
N GLU A 49 9.98 10.40 -19.71
CA GLU A 49 11.39 10.73 -19.86
C GLU A 49 11.98 11.32 -18.57
N GLU A 50 11.23 12.16 -17.84
CA GLU A 50 11.64 12.63 -16.51
C GLU A 50 11.61 11.49 -15.48
N LEU A 51 10.59 10.64 -15.52
CA LEU A 51 10.50 9.46 -14.64
C LEU A 51 11.64 8.45 -14.87
N ASP A 52 12.11 8.27 -16.11
CA ASP A 52 13.28 7.44 -16.41
C ASP A 52 14.52 7.94 -15.65
N GLY A 53 14.76 9.26 -15.69
CA GLY A 53 15.85 9.91 -14.97
C GLY A 53 15.78 9.76 -13.44
N PHE A 54 14.58 9.74 -12.87
CA PHE A 54 14.39 9.62 -11.41
C PHE A 54 14.35 8.19 -10.89
N THR A 55 13.78 7.26 -11.65
CA THR A 55 13.47 5.92 -11.15
C THR A 55 14.56 4.89 -11.45
N GLY A 56 15.50 5.20 -12.36
CA GLY A 56 16.52 4.26 -12.80
C GLY A 56 15.94 3.01 -13.47
N LEU A 57 14.67 3.07 -13.90
CA LEU A 57 13.94 1.96 -14.51
C LEU A 57 14.46 1.60 -15.91
N GLY A 58 15.39 2.38 -16.46
CA GLY A 58 16.09 2.10 -17.71
C GLY A 58 15.38 2.72 -18.91
N LYS A 59 16.19 3.03 -19.94
CA LYS A 59 15.75 3.69 -21.18
C LYS A 59 14.56 2.93 -21.78
N ASP A 60 13.50 3.69 -22.06
CA ASP A 60 12.26 3.28 -22.72
C ASP A 60 11.12 2.78 -21.81
N LEU A 61 10.65 3.64 -20.89
CA LEU A 61 9.36 3.42 -20.19
C LEU A 61 8.17 3.23 -21.14
N ARG A 62 8.26 3.64 -22.43
CA ARG A 62 7.18 3.50 -23.41
C ARG A 62 6.99 2.05 -23.86
N SER A 63 8.03 1.21 -23.79
CA SER A 63 7.90 -0.23 -24.07
C SER A 63 7.45 -1.04 -22.84
N LYS A 64 7.34 -0.41 -21.67
CA LYS A 64 6.86 -1.09 -20.46
C LYS A 64 5.34 -1.18 -20.42
N THR A 65 4.85 -2.34 -20.01
CA THR A 65 3.41 -2.56 -19.79
C THR A 65 2.91 -1.68 -18.65
N LEU A 66 2.03 -0.73 -18.98
CA LEU A 66 1.34 0.08 -17.99
C LEU A 66 0.48 -0.81 -17.09
N LEU A 67 0.74 -0.75 -15.78
CA LEU A 67 -0.14 -1.36 -14.79
C LEU A 67 -1.35 -0.45 -14.57
N ALA A 68 -2.36 -0.62 -15.42
CA ALA A 68 -3.65 0.01 -15.17
C ALA A 68 -4.26 -0.58 -13.89
N PRO A 69 -4.78 0.24 -12.95
CA PRO A 69 -5.49 -0.26 -11.79
C PRO A 69 -6.68 -1.10 -12.25
N LYS A 70 -6.57 -2.44 -12.12
CA LYS A 70 -7.68 -3.34 -12.45
C LYS A 70 -8.88 -2.97 -11.59
N SER A 71 -10.09 -3.21 -12.10
CA SER A 71 -11.29 -3.08 -11.29
C SER A 71 -11.21 -4.10 -10.14
N VAL A 72 -11.10 -3.59 -8.91
CA VAL A 72 -11.05 -4.41 -7.69
C VAL A 72 -12.38 -4.19 -6.97
N SER A 73 -13.15 -5.26 -6.77
CA SER A 73 -14.34 -5.24 -5.94
C SER A 73 -13.96 -5.29 -4.45
N GLY A 74 -14.84 -4.86 -3.55
CA GLY A 74 -14.58 -4.96 -2.10
C GLY A 74 -14.25 -6.39 -1.64
N ASN A 75 -14.92 -7.40 -2.21
CA ASN A 75 -14.60 -8.80 -1.93
C ASN A 75 -13.20 -9.19 -2.40
N LYS A 76 -12.80 -8.74 -3.60
CA LYS A 76 -11.48 -9.02 -4.13
C LYS A 76 -10.39 -8.33 -3.31
N PHE A 77 -10.66 -7.11 -2.83
CA PHE A 77 -9.78 -6.41 -1.90
C PHE A 77 -9.60 -7.19 -0.59
N LEU A 78 -10.69 -7.65 0.02
CA LEU A 78 -10.60 -8.47 1.25
C LEU A 78 -9.82 -9.75 1.03
N GLU A 79 -10.04 -10.42 -0.11
CA GLU A 79 -9.27 -11.61 -0.49
C GLU A 79 -7.77 -11.30 -0.61
N GLN A 80 -7.42 -10.21 -1.31
CA GLN A 80 -6.03 -9.77 -1.51
C GLN A 80 -5.38 -9.30 -0.21
N MET A 81 -6.16 -8.77 0.73
CA MET A 81 -5.71 -8.40 2.07
C MET A 81 -5.87 -9.54 3.08
N HIS A 82 -6.14 -10.77 2.65
CA HIS A 82 -6.24 -11.97 3.51
C HIS A 82 -7.27 -11.87 4.64
N ILE A 83 -8.40 -11.20 4.42
CA ILE A 83 -9.48 -11.01 5.40
C ILE A 83 -10.65 -11.94 5.06
N ILE A 84 -11.13 -12.68 6.07
CA ILE A 84 -12.21 -13.66 5.96
C ILE A 84 -13.57 -12.98 6.22
N HIS A 85 -13.65 -12.20 7.29
CA HIS A 85 -14.91 -11.63 7.75
C HIS A 85 -15.11 -10.24 7.17
N ARG A 86 -16.22 -10.05 6.45
CA ARG A 86 -16.68 -8.72 6.04
C ARG A 86 -17.07 -7.96 7.29
N HIS A 87 -16.42 -6.83 7.53
CA HIS A 87 -16.93 -5.86 8.47
C HIS A 87 -18.01 -5.01 7.80
N LYS A 88 -18.87 -4.42 8.62
CA LYS A 88 -19.81 -3.35 8.23
C LYS A 88 -19.10 -2.05 7.79
N GLU A 89 -17.77 -2.05 7.66
CA GLU A 89 -17.08 -0.91 7.06
C GLU A 89 -17.41 -0.85 5.57
N CYS A 90 -18.11 0.21 5.20
CA CYS A 90 -18.51 0.49 3.84
C CYS A 90 -17.26 0.71 2.98
N PHE A 91 -17.12 -0.10 1.95
CA PHE A 91 -16.35 0.26 0.77
C PHE A 91 -17.08 1.41 0.04
N ASP A 92 -17.04 2.62 0.60
CA ASP A 92 -17.71 3.79 0.04
C ASP A 92 -17.12 4.09 -1.33
N ASN A 93 -17.83 3.73 -2.40
CA ASN A 93 -17.40 3.95 -3.78
C ASN A 93 -15.98 3.42 -4.09
N GLY A 94 -15.62 2.27 -3.52
CA GLY A 94 -14.30 1.66 -3.72
C GLY A 94 -13.17 2.29 -2.88
N LEU A 95 -13.51 2.97 -1.80
CA LEU A 95 -12.57 3.49 -0.82
C LEU A 95 -12.66 2.73 0.49
N VAL A 96 -11.55 2.63 1.22
CA VAL A 96 -11.48 2.03 2.56
C VAL A 96 -10.68 2.95 3.49
N SER A 97 -11.02 2.99 4.78
CA SER A 97 -10.28 3.79 5.76
C SER A 97 -8.89 3.21 6.01
N LEU A 98 -7.87 4.06 6.18
CA LEU A 98 -6.55 3.63 6.65
C LEU A 98 -6.62 2.90 7.99
N LYS A 99 -7.53 3.33 8.87
CA LYS A 99 -7.78 2.69 10.18
C LYS A 99 -8.13 1.20 10.03
N PHE A 100 -8.80 0.82 8.95
CA PHE A 100 -9.14 -0.57 8.66
C PHE A 100 -7.90 -1.45 8.55
N LEU A 101 -6.87 -0.99 7.85
CA LEU A 101 -5.62 -1.72 7.71
C LEU A 101 -4.80 -1.65 9.00
N TYR A 102 -4.73 -0.48 9.64
CA TYR A 102 -3.91 -0.29 10.84
C TYR A 102 -4.33 -1.20 11.99
N LEU A 103 -5.63 -1.31 12.25
CA LEU A 103 -6.14 -2.18 13.32
C LEU A 103 -5.70 -3.64 13.16
N ARG A 104 -5.51 -4.12 11.92
CA ARG A 104 -5.22 -5.52 11.62
C ARG A 104 -3.73 -5.81 11.46
N TYR A 105 -2.98 -4.83 10.94
CA TYR A 105 -1.63 -5.06 10.43
C TYR A 105 -0.56 -4.10 10.96
N GLU A 106 -0.90 -2.94 11.51
CA GLU A 106 0.13 -1.96 11.90
C GLU A 106 1.03 -2.50 13.01
N LYS A 107 0.45 -3.16 14.01
CA LYS A 107 1.17 -3.67 15.19
C LYS A 107 0.87 -5.13 15.43
N LYS A 108 1.78 -5.83 16.12
CA LYS A 108 1.60 -7.23 16.53
C LYS A 108 0.30 -7.47 17.31
N LYS A 109 -0.23 -6.47 18.02
CA LYS A 109 -1.54 -6.54 18.67
C LYS A 109 -2.69 -6.86 17.69
N GLY A 110 -2.59 -6.41 16.44
CA GLY A 110 -3.56 -6.72 15.38
C GLY A 110 -3.66 -8.23 15.08
N PHE A 111 -2.55 -8.97 15.22
CA PHE A 111 -2.57 -10.44 15.13
C PHE A 111 -3.42 -11.06 16.24
N SER A 112 -3.27 -10.59 17.49
CA SER A 112 -4.04 -11.10 18.62
C SER A 112 -5.52 -10.72 18.54
N ASP A 113 -5.81 -9.46 18.23
CA ASP A 113 -7.17 -8.91 18.25
C ASP A 113 -8.00 -9.36 17.02
N TYR A 114 -7.36 -9.54 15.87
CA TYR A 114 -8.03 -9.81 14.59
C TYR A 114 -7.62 -11.14 13.95
N GLY A 115 -6.73 -11.93 14.55
CA GLY A 115 -6.17 -13.14 13.93
C GLY A 115 -7.23 -14.12 13.41
N LYS A 116 -8.34 -14.31 14.13
CA LYS A 116 -9.46 -15.19 13.70
C LYS A 116 -10.21 -14.68 12.45
N GLN A 117 -10.03 -13.40 12.13
CA GLN A 117 -10.66 -12.75 10.99
C GLN A 117 -9.75 -12.77 9.75
N LEU A 118 -8.53 -13.28 9.87
CA LEU A 118 -7.50 -13.29 8.83
C LEU A 118 -7.23 -14.71 8.34
N LYS A 119 -6.89 -14.86 7.06
CA LYS A 119 -6.48 -16.13 6.43
C LYS A 119 -5.05 -16.52 6.78
N ASN A 120 -4.63 -16.36 8.03
CA ASN A 120 -3.26 -16.62 8.48
C ASN A 120 -3.10 -17.95 9.23
N GLY A 121 -4.19 -18.69 9.48
CA GLY A 121 -4.14 -19.95 10.23
C GLY A 121 -3.64 -19.80 11.68
N GLN A 122 -3.77 -18.62 12.29
CA GLN A 122 -3.13 -18.28 13.58
C GLN A 122 -1.59 -18.43 13.56
N HIS A 123 -0.97 -18.35 12.38
CA HIS A 123 0.48 -18.45 12.22
C HIS A 123 1.09 -17.06 12.06
N LEU A 124 1.92 -16.66 13.03
CA LEU A 124 2.51 -15.32 13.07
C LEU A 124 3.38 -15.01 11.83
N PRO A 125 4.27 -15.89 11.36
CA PRO A 125 5.04 -15.63 10.13
C PRO A 125 4.16 -15.45 8.88
N THR A 126 3.01 -16.13 8.80
CA THR A 126 2.05 -15.92 7.70
C THR A 126 1.39 -14.55 7.82
N TRP A 127 0.99 -14.15 9.03
CA TRP A 127 0.45 -12.80 9.27
C TRP A 127 1.47 -11.70 8.94
N GLU A 128 2.75 -11.89 9.25
CA GLU A 128 3.80 -10.93 8.90
C GLU A 128 3.97 -10.75 7.39
N LYS A 129 3.78 -11.81 6.59
CA LYS A 129 3.76 -11.69 5.13
C LYS A 129 2.58 -10.83 4.69
N HIS A 130 1.38 -11.13 5.16
CA HIS A 130 0.18 -10.33 4.84
C HIS A 130 0.32 -8.87 5.30
N ARG A 131 1.01 -8.64 6.42
CA ARG A 131 1.33 -7.31 6.93
C ARG A 131 2.19 -6.51 5.94
N GLN A 132 3.15 -7.13 5.26
CA GLN A 132 3.97 -6.45 4.25
C GLN A 132 3.11 -6.02 3.04
N GLU A 133 2.20 -6.88 2.60
CA GLU A 133 1.27 -6.57 1.50
C GLU A 133 0.36 -5.40 1.86
N ALA A 134 -0.24 -5.46 3.06
CA ALA A 134 -1.09 -4.39 3.59
C ALA A 134 -0.32 -3.08 3.77
N PHE A 135 0.95 -3.16 4.18
CA PHE A 135 1.82 -1.98 4.26
C PHE A 135 2.07 -1.37 2.87
N MET A 136 2.35 -2.16 1.84
CA MET A 136 2.54 -1.61 0.49
C MET A 136 1.29 -0.91 -0.02
N VAL A 137 0.10 -1.46 0.27
CA VAL A 137 -1.19 -0.81 -0.06
C VAL A 137 -1.38 0.51 0.69
N ASP A 138 -1.10 0.52 2.00
CA ASP A 138 -1.14 1.74 2.84
C ASP A 138 -0.13 2.79 2.38
N PHE A 139 1.10 2.39 2.11
CA PHE A 139 2.19 3.23 1.63
C PHE A 139 1.80 3.90 0.30
N LEU A 140 1.34 3.12 -0.69
CA LEU A 140 0.90 3.69 -1.96
C LEU A 140 -0.27 4.64 -1.78
N GLY A 141 -1.23 4.33 -0.90
CA GLY A 141 -2.41 5.17 -0.67
C GLY A 141 -2.15 6.42 0.17
N THR A 142 -1.09 6.42 0.98
CA THR A 142 -0.74 7.54 1.86
C THR A 142 0.33 8.44 1.25
N MET A 143 1.32 7.86 0.56
CA MET A 143 2.51 8.56 0.10
C MET A 143 2.48 8.87 -1.40
N VAL A 144 1.92 7.97 -2.22
CA VAL A 144 2.01 8.06 -3.69
C VAL A 144 0.70 8.58 -4.30
N PHE A 145 -0.43 8.10 -3.79
CA PHE A 145 -1.78 8.47 -4.22
C PHE A 145 -2.61 9.01 -3.04
N PRO A 146 -2.12 10.03 -2.31
CA PRO A 146 -2.78 10.58 -1.14
C PRO A 146 -4.18 11.09 -1.50
N ARG A 147 -5.16 10.81 -0.64
CA ARG A 147 -6.53 11.32 -0.74
C ARG A 147 -6.96 11.96 0.56
N ARG A 148 -7.78 13.01 0.44
CA ARG A 148 -8.43 13.65 1.60
C ARG A 148 -9.25 12.64 2.39
N GLY A 149 -9.27 12.81 3.71
CA GLY A 149 -10.12 12.04 4.62
C GLY A 149 -9.55 10.69 5.07
N LYS A 150 -8.25 10.44 4.90
CA LYS A 150 -7.56 9.23 5.39
C LYS A 150 -8.20 7.93 4.87
N LYS A 151 -8.66 7.95 3.62
CA LYS A 151 -9.20 6.80 2.88
C LYS A 151 -8.29 6.50 1.68
N ILE A 152 -8.17 5.23 1.34
CA ILE A 152 -7.38 4.78 0.19
C ILE A 152 -8.25 4.01 -0.80
N SER A 153 -7.83 4.00 -2.07
CA SER A 153 -8.52 3.25 -3.12
C SER A 153 -8.24 1.75 -2.97
N ILE A 154 -9.29 0.93 -2.97
CA ILE A 154 -9.14 -0.53 -2.93
C ILE A 154 -8.44 -1.08 -4.18
N ARG A 155 -8.34 -0.31 -5.27
CA ARG A 155 -7.64 -0.74 -6.49
C ARG A 155 -6.13 -0.88 -6.29
N LEU A 156 -5.58 -0.22 -5.26
CA LEU A 156 -4.16 -0.30 -4.92
C LEU A 156 -3.73 -1.72 -4.56
N SER A 157 -4.60 -2.54 -3.96
CA SER A 157 -4.29 -3.95 -3.70
C SER A 157 -4.07 -4.73 -4.99
N GLY A 158 -4.76 -4.37 -6.08
CA GLY A 158 -4.53 -4.95 -7.40
C GLY A 158 -3.15 -4.62 -7.96
N ILE A 159 -2.63 -3.40 -7.70
CA ILE A 159 -1.29 -2.99 -8.10
C ILE A 159 -0.25 -3.79 -7.30
N VAL A 160 -0.38 -3.84 -5.98
CA VAL A 160 0.53 -4.57 -5.10
C VAL A 160 0.61 -6.06 -5.48
N VAL A 161 -0.55 -6.69 -5.74
CA VAL A 161 -0.58 -8.09 -6.19
C VAL A 161 0.16 -8.33 -7.50
N VAL A 162 0.24 -7.33 -8.40
CA VAL A 162 1.03 -7.45 -9.62
C VAL A 162 2.51 -7.15 -9.37
N MET A 163 2.84 -6.19 -8.50
CA MET A 163 4.23 -5.89 -8.12
C MET A 163 4.92 -7.05 -7.41
N MET A 164 4.16 -7.89 -6.72
CA MET A 164 4.66 -9.05 -5.98
C MET A 164 4.76 -10.34 -6.80
N LYS A 165 4.33 -10.32 -8.06
CA LYS A 165 4.49 -11.45 -8.99
C LYS A 165 5.81 -11.35 -9.72
#